data_AF-A0AB39Z0L7-F1
#
_entry.id   AF-A0AB39Z0L7-F1
#
_cell.length_a   1.000
_cell.length_b   1.000
_cell.length_c   1.000
_cell.angle_alpha   90.00
_cell.angle_beta   90.00
_cell.angle_gamma   90.00
#
_symmetry.space_group_name_H-M   'P 1'
#
loop_
_entity.id
_entity.type
_entity.pdbx_description
1 polymer ?
#
loop_
_entity_poly.entity_id
_entity_poly.type
_entity_poly.pdbx_seq_one_letter_code
_entity_poly.pdbx_strand_id
1 'polypeptide(L)'
;MALELENITNCFLPQLVDQVFKLYRNQAETNSLTKEQRGQFFYDLSTLLGEELVLRSLQLLDDYSFAYFYAKNNRNISVVELSKGLEYFRVIPRINYCKCEFFQCHVLQLPKGLLYHDLPPGEVGILEDWSEESRVSFTCQHILALRLHQLLKPTGRKTSEQVLKKEELKELQRHIFRD
;
A
#
# COMPACT_ATOMS: atom_id res chain seq x y z
N MET A 1 -24.54 -18.49 -7.52
CA MET A 1 -23.86 -18.23 -8.81
C MET A 1 -23.07 -16.92 -8.82
N ALA A 2 -23.54 -15.80 -8.25
CA ALA A 2 -22.76 -14.55 -8.19
C ALA A 2 -21.57 -14.61 -7.20
N LEU A 3 -21.77 -15.15 -6.00
CA LEU A 3 -20.73 -15.31 -4.96
C LEU A 3 -19.53 -16.20 -5.37
N GLU A 4 -19.73 -17.15 -6.28
CA GLU A 4 -18.65 -18.01 -6.77
C GLU A 4 -17.78 -17.31 -7.83
N LEU A 5 -18.34 -16.35 -8.57
CA LEU A 5 -17.60 -15.58 -9.57
C LEU A 5 -16.70 -14.51 -8.92
N GLU A 6 -17.15 -13.89 -7.83
CA GLU A 6 -16.34 -12.98 -7.00
C GLU A 6 -15.13 -13.69 -6.39
N ASN A 7 -15.31 -14.91 -5.89
CA ASN A 7 -14.20 -15.69 -5.32
C ASN A 7 -13.18 -16.13 -6.39
N ILE A 8 -13.62 -16.43 -7.61
CA ILE A 8 -12.71 -16.77 -8.71
C ILE A 8 -11.90 -15.54 -9.15
N THR A 9 -12.53 -14.37 -9.25
CA THR A 9 -11.86 -13.11 -9.67
C THR A 9 -10.88 -12.58 -8.61
N ASN A 10 -11.16 -12.77 -7.32
CA ASN A 10 -10.27 -12.37 -6.22
C ASN A 10 -8.92 -13.11 -6.22
N CYS A 11 -8.87 -14.36 -6.69
CA CYS A 11 -7.61 -15.09 -6.86
C CYS A 11 -6.70 -14.49 -7.95
N PHE A 12 -7.28 -13.76 -8.92
CA PHE A 12 -6.56 -13.13 -10.02
C PHE A 12 -6.30 -11.64 -9.79
N LEU A 13 -7.05 -10.97 -8.91
CA LEU A 13 -6.91 -9.54 -8.66
C LEU A 13 -5.45 -9.11 -8.34
N PRO A 14 -4.69 -9.80 -7.46
CA PRO A 14 -3.28 -9.48 -7.25
C PRO A 14 -2.45 -9.53 -8.54
N GLN A 15 -2.71 -10.54 -9.37
CA GLN A 15 -2.00 -10.76 -10.63
C GLN A 15 -2.36 -9.71 -11.68
N LEU A 16 -3.63 -9.30 -11.76
CA LEU A 16 -4.10 -8.23 -12.64
C LEU A 16 -3.48 -6.90 -12.27
N VAL A 17 -3.44 -6.56 -10.97
CA VAL A 17 -2.75 -5.36 -10.49
C VAL A 17 -1.27 -5.42 -10.85
N ASP A 18 -0.59 -6.55 -10.62
CA ASP A 18 0.81 -6.71 -11.00
C ASP A 18 1.05 -6.57 -12.51
N GLN A 19 0.11 -7.04 -13.34
CA GLN A 19 0.15 -6.84 -14.79
C GLN A 19 0.03 -5.37 -15.18
N VAL A 20 -0.92 -4.63 -14.59
CA VAL A 20 -1.08 -3.18 -14.83
C VAL A 20 0.21 -2.42 -14.46
N PHE A 21 0.79 -2.70 -13.29
CA PHE A 21 2.07 -2.12 -12.86
C PHE A 21 3.22 -2.48 -13.81
N LYS A 22 3.29 -3.72 -14.30
CA LYS A 22 4.33 -4.18 -15.21
C LYS A 22 4.22 -3.52 -16.59
N LEU A 23 3.01 -3.42 -17.13
CA LEU A 23 2.74 -2.76 -18.41
C LEU A 23 3.19 -1.30 -18.36
N TYR A 24 2.79 -0.58 -17.31
CA TYR A 24 3.21 0.81 -17.14
C TYR A 24 4.72 0.94 -16.93
N ARG A 25 5.35 0.08 -16.13
CA ARG A 25 6.80 0.11 -15.92
C ARG A 25 7.58 -0.01 -17.23
N ASN A 26 7.21 -0.96 -18.08
CA ASN A 26 7.85 -1.14 -19.38
C ASN A 26 7.73 0.12 -20.25
N GLN A 27 6.59 0.81 -20.19
CA GLN A 27 6.37 2.07 -20.90
C GLN A 27 7.19 3.21 -20.27
N ALA A 28 7.26 3.28 -18.94
CA ALA A 28 8.03 4.29 -18.20
C ALA A 28 9.53 4.20 -18.49
N GLU A 29 10.09 2.99 -18.53
CA GLU A 29 11.52 2.75 -18.79
C GLU A 29 11.94 3.17 -20.20
N THR A 30 10.99 3.23 -21.14
CA THR A 30 11.24 3.73 -22.51
C THR A 30 11.11 5.26 -22.64
N ASN A 31 10.91 5.99 -21.54
CA ASN A 31 10.74 7.46 -21.48
C ASN A 31 9.65 8.02 -22.42
N SER A 32 8.67 7.19 -22.80
CA SER A 32 7.67 7.51 -23.82
C SER A 32 6.28 7.83 -23.26
N LEU A 33 6.15 7.91 -21.92
CA LEU A 33 4.84 8.03 -21.28
C LEU A 33 4.13 9.36 -21.55
N THR A 34 3.01 9.30 -22.26
CA THR A 34 2.12 10.44 -22.48
C THR A 34 1.21 10.69 -21.27
N LYS A 35 0.54 11.85 -21.21
CA LYS A 35 -0.43 12.15 -20.15
C LYS A 35 -1.60 11.18 -20.19
N GLU A 36 -2.04 10.78 -21.38
CA GLU A 36 -3.14 9.85 -21.61
C GLU A 36 -2.81 8.46 -21.06
N GLN A 37 -1.58 7.98 -21.26
CA GLN A 37 -1.14 6.68 -20.73
C GLN A 37 -1.07 6.68 -19.19
N ARG A 38 -0.70 7.81 -18.57
CA ARG A 38 -0.79 7.98 -17.12
C ARG A 38 -2.24 7.97 -16.63
N GLY A 39 -3.13 8.66 -17.35
CA GLY A 39 -4.57 8.64 -17.08
C GLY A 39 -5.14 7.22 -17.15
N GLN A 40 -4.80 6.47 -18.20
CA GLN A 40 -5.22 5.09 -18.37
C GLN A 40 -4.74 4.19 -17.24
N PHE A 41 -3.49 4.34 -16.80
CA PHE A 41 -2.96 3.58 -15.67
C PHE A 41 -3.76 3.81 -14.37
N PHE A 42 -4.08 5.06 -14.04
CA PHE A 42 -4.89 5.36 -12.86
C PHE A 42 -6.35 4.91 -13.02
N TYR A 43 -6.90 4.98 -14.23
CA TYR A 43 -8.22 4.45 -14.55
C TYR A 43 -8.29 2.92 -14.35
N ASP A 44 -7.31 2.19 -14.88
CA ASP A 44 -7.22 0.73 -14.76
C ASP A 44 -7.10 0.31 -13.29
N LEU A 45 -6.25 1.02 -12.52
CA LEU A 45 -6.15 0.78 -11.09
C LEU A 45 -7.46 1.07 -10.35
N SER A 46 -8.13 2.18 -10.66
CA SER A 46 -9.39 2.56 -10.01
C SER A 46 -10.50 1.55 -10.31
N THR A 47 -10.51 1.00 -11.53
CA THR A 47 -11.44 -0.07 -11.94
C THR A 47 -11.21 -1.36 -11.15
N LEU A 48 -9.95 -1.70 -10.86
CA LEU A 48 -9.60 -2.94 -10.16
C LEU A 48 -9.70 -2.84 -8.63
N LEU A 49 -9.37 -1.67 -8.07
CA LEU A 49 -9.14 -1.50 -6.62
C LEU A 49 -10.13 -0.54 -5.95
N GLY A 50 -11.00 0.09 -6.73
CA GLY A 50 -11.85 1.20 -6.29
C GLY A 50 -11.13 2.54 -6.38
N GLU A 51 -11.86 3.55 -6.86
CA GLU A 51 -11.36 4.92 -7.02
C GLU A 51 -10.84 5.51 -5.71
N GLU A 52 -11.57 5.30 -4.61
CA GLU A 52 -11.22 5.86 -3.30
C GLU A 52 -9.87 5.34 -2.79
N LEU A 53 -9.58 4.05 -2.98
CA LEU A 53 -8.29 3.47 -2.58
C LEU A 53 -7.14 4.10 -3.36
N VAL A 54 -7.33 4.31 -4.67
CA VAL A 54 -6.32 4.91 -5.54
C VAL A 54 -6.10 6.37 -5.19
N LEU A 55 -7.17 7.13 -4.99
CA LEU A 55 -7.12 8.56 -4.65
C LEU A 55 -6.40 8.79 -3.31
N ARG A 56 -6.80 8.06 -2.25
CA ARG A 56 -6.12 8.15 -0.94
C ARG A 56 -4.66 7.74 -1.03
N SER A 57 -4.34 6.73 -1.84
CA SER A 57 -2.94 6.33 -2.05
C SER A 57 -2.12 7.42 -2.72
N LEU A 58 -2.68 8.13 -3.70
CA LEU A 58 -2.01 9.27 -4.35
C LEU A 58 -1.82 10.44 -3.39
N GLN A 59 -2.81 10.76 -2.56
CA GLN A 59 -2.68 11.78 -1.51
C GLN A 59 -1.52 11.48 -0.56
N LEU A 60 -1.28 10.21 -0.22
CA LEU A 60 -0.11 9.84 0.58
C LEU A 60 1.23 10.17 -0.13
N LEU A 61 1.31 10.07 -1.46
CA LEU A 61 2.53 10.49 -2.19
C LEU A 61 2.75 12.01 -2.08
N ASP A 62 1.67 12.79 -2.04
CA ASP A 62 1.71 14.23 -1.94
C ASP A 62 1.99 14.72 -0.51
N ASP A 63 1.61 13.97 0.51
CA ASP A 63 1.68 14.43 1.89
C ASP A 63 2.78 13.78 2.73
N TYR A 64 3.13 12.52 2.45
CA TYR A 64 4.00 11.72 3.32
C TYR A 64 5.42 11.61 2.78
N SER A 65 6.35 11.38 3.71
CA SER A 65 7.72 10.97 3.39
C SER A 65 7.87 9.45 3.52
N PHE A 66 8.72 8.85 2.70
CA PHE A 66 8.98 7.42 2.62
C PHE A 66 10.41 7.13 3.10
N ALA A 67 10.54 6.41 4.21
CA ALA A 67 11.80 5.95 4.76
C ALA A 67 11.98 4.45 4.55
N TYR A 68 13.01 4.06 3.80
CA TYR A 68 13.31 2.66 3.46
C TYR A 68 14.37 2.10 4.40
N PHE A 69 14.03 1.04 5.13
CA PHE A 69 14.94 0.34 6.04
C PHE A 69 15.30 -1.02 5.46
N TYR A 70 16.58 -1.29 5.27
CA TYR A 70 17.07 -2.57 4.73
C TYR A 70 18.33 -3.06 5.44
N ALA A 71 18.58 -4.36 5.35
CA ALA A 71 19.81 -4.95 5.86
C ALA A 71 20.97 -4.72 4.88
N LYS A 72 22.19 -4.46 5.41
CA LYS A 72 23.40 -4.16 4.63
C LYS A 72 23.68 -5.12 3.46
N ASN A 73 23.34 -6.41 3.63
CA ASN A 73 23.59 -7.46 2.64
C ASN A 73 22.31 -8.03 2.01
N ASN A 74 21.14 -7.44 2.28
CA ASN A 74 19.87 -7.94 1.75
C ASN A 74 18.87 -6.80 1.54
N ARG A 75 18.81 -6.30 0.30
CA ARG A 75 17.82 -5.30 -0.13
C ARG A 75 16.41 -5.87 -0.31
N ASN A 76 16.23 -7.20 -0.25
CA ASN A 76 14.93 -7.85 -0.45
C ASN A 76 14.07 -7.86 0.82
N ILE A 77 14.63 -7.57 1.98
CA ILE A 77 13.88 -7.39 3.23
C ILE A 77 13.88 -5.90 3.53
N SER A 78 12.85 -5.21 3.06
CA SER A 78 12.60 -3.81 3.37
C SER A 78 11.41 -3.68 4.31
N VAL A 79 11.58 -2.87 5.35
CA VAL A 79 10.47 -2.19 6.01
C VAL A 79 10.42 -0.80 5.43
N VAL A 80 9.23 -0.29 5.15
CA VAL A 80 9.07 1.10 4.74
C VAL A 80 8.16 1.80 5.73
N GLU A 81 8.58 2.97 6.17
CA GLU A 81 7.77 3.87 6.98
C GLU A 81 7.29 5.03 6.12
N LEU A 82 5.99 5.27 6.14
CA LEU A 82 5.35 6.46 5.60
C LEU A 82 5.11 7.38 6.79
N SER A 83 5.61 8.61 6.77
CA SER A 83 5.41 9.56 7.89
C SER A 83 5.01 10.97 7.46
N LYS A 84 4.17 11.60 8.28
CA LYS A 84 3.73 13.00 8.18
C LYS A 84 3.68 13.60 9.58
N GLY A 85 4.71 14.39 9.94
CA GLY A 85 4.83 14.95 11.29
C GLY A 85 5.02 13.85 12.33
N LEU A 86 4.04 13.68 13.24
CA LEU A 86 4.05 12.64 14.27
C LEU A 86 3.32 11.35 13.84
N GLU A 87 2.54 11.43 12.76
CA GLU A 87 1.81 10.28 12.23
C GLU A 87 2.75 9.43 11.37
N TYR A 88 2.70 8.10 11.56
CA TYR A 88 3.44 7.18 10.72
C TYR A 88 2.73 5.83 10.54
N PHE A 89 2.99 5.21 9.39
CA PHE A 89 2.57 3.87 9.06
C PHE A 89 3.76 3.05 8.62
N ARG A 90 3.86 1.80 9.09
CA ARG A 90 4.90 0.87 8.67
C ARG A 90 4.31 -0.24 7.82
N VAL A 91 5.01 -0.56 6.75
CA VAL A 91 4.63 -1.60 5.80
C VAL A 91 5.76 -2.59 5.56
N ILE A 92 5.39 -3.84 5.30
CA ILE A 92 6.29 -4.91 4.89
C ILE A 92 5.91 -5.30 3.45
N PRO A 93 6.57 -4.72 2.43
CA PRO A 93 6.11 -4.79 1.05
C PRO A 93 6.15 -6.22 0.49
N ARG A 94 7.17 -6.99 0.89
CA ARG A 94 7.39 -8.36 0.43
C ARG A 94 6.20 -9.29 0.68
N ILE A 95 5.45 -9.05 1.75
CA ILE A 95 4.29 -9.87 2.12
C ILE A 95 2.98 -9.07 2.04
N ASN A 96 2.99 -7.90 1.40
CA ASN A 96 1.83 -7.01 1.28
C ASN A 96 1.16 -6.76 2.64
N TYR A 97 1.92 -6.45 3.71
CA TYR A 97 1.36 -6.31 5.06
C TYR A 97 1.47 -4.88 5.60
N CYS A 98 0.38 -4.41 6.21
CA CYS A 98 0.31 -3.16 6.96
C CYS A 98 -0.54 -3.36 8.22
N LYS A 99 -0.14 -2.74 9.35
CA LYS A 99 -0.91 -2.79 10.60
C LYS A 99 -2.14 -1.87 10.60
N CYS A 100 -2.29 -0.98 9.60
CA CYS A 100 -3.40 0.00 9.61
C CYS A 100 -4.78 -0.68 9.68
N GLU A 101 -5.73 0.01 10.30
CA GLU A 101 -7.08 -0.51 10.55
C GLU A 101 -7.75 -1.05 9.27
N PHE A 102 -7.63 -0.31 8.15
CA PHE A 102 -8.17 -0.74 6.86
C PHE A 102 -7.63 -2.12 6.45
N PHE A 103 -6.33 -2.35 6.59
CA PHE A 103 -5.72 -3.62 6.21
C PHE A 103 -6.23 -4.77 7.10
N GLN A 104 -6.32 -4.53 8.42
CA GLN A 104 -6.81 -5.53 9.36
C GLN A 104 -8.28 -5.89 9.09
N CYS A 105 -9.13 -4.88 8.87
CA CYS A 105 -10.57 -5.08 8.73
C CYS A 105 -10.98 -5.53 7.32
N HIS A 106 -10.33 -5.03 6.27
CA HIS A 106 -10.78 -5.23 4.89
C HIS A 106 -9.88 -6.15 4.07
N VAL A 107 -8.60 -6.30 4.42
CA VAL A 107 -7.71 -7.25 3.74
C VAL A 107 -7.67 -8.59 4.49
N LEU A 108 -7.48 -8.55 5.81
CA LEU A 108 -7.48 -9.75 6.64
C LEU A 108 -8.87 -10.18 7.13
N GLN A 109 -9.90 -9.34 6.90
CA GLN A 109 -11.28 -9.59 7.32
C GLN A 109 -11.41 -9.87 8.83
N LEU A 110 -10.57 -9.22 9.64
CA LEU A 110 -10.65 -9.32 11.10
C LEU A 110 -11.77 -8.42 11.63
N PRO A 111 -12.47 -8.81 12.72
CA PRO A 111 -13.54 -8.00 13.25
C PRO A 111 -13.04 -6.64 13.75
N LYS A 112 -13.80 -5.58 13.46
CA LYS A 112 -13.55 -4.23 13.96
C LYS A 112 -13.50 -4.23 15.50
N GLY A 113 -12.51 -3.54 16.07
CA GLY A 113 -12.43 -3.29 17.51
C GLY A 113 -11.93 -4.45 18.38
N LEU A 114 -11.40 -5.54 17.81
CA LEU A 114 -10.94 -6.69 18.62
C LEU A 114 -9.45 -6.73 18.96
N LEU A 115 -8.54 -5.97 18.33
CA LEU A 115 -7.11 -6.30 18.46
C LEU A 115 -6.06 -5.18 18.56
N TYR A 116 -6.35 -3.89 18.40
CA TYR A 116 -5.26 -2.90 18.34
C TYR A 116 -5.59 -1.57 19.01
N HIS A 117 -5.32 -1.47 20.31
CA HIS A 117 -5.43 -0.24 21.10
C HIS A 117 -4.38 0.83 20.73
N ASP A 118 -3.32 0.42 20.03
CA ASP A 118 -2.14 1.24 19.70
C ASP A 118 -2.23 1.89 18.30
N LEU A 119 -3.32 1.65 17.57
CA LEU A 119 -3.57 2.40 16.34
C LEU A 119 -4.01 3.82 16.73
N PRO A 120 -3.38 4.88 16.18
CA PRO A 120 -3.89 6.23 16.37
C PRO A 120 -5.36 6.20 15.94
N PRO A 121 -6.28 6.77 16.74
CA PRO A 121 -7.69 6.81 16.37
C PRO A 121 -7.77 7.51 15.02
N GLY A 122 -8.04 6.73 13.97
CA GLY A 122 -8.40 7.28 12.68
C GLY A 122 -9.62 8.16 12.90
N GLU A 123 -9.66 9.32 12.27
CA GLU A 123 -10.84 10.16 12.26
C GLU A 123 -12.08 9.29 12.03
N VAL A 124 -13.11 9.48 12.86
CA VAL A 124 -14.32 8.65 12.91
C VAL A 124 -14.99 8.49 11.52
N GLY A 125 -14.68 9.37 10.55
CA GLY A 125 -15.14 9.30 9.17
C GLY A 125 -14.36 8.39 8.20
N ILE A 126 -13.16 7.89 8.54
CA ILE A 126 -12.30 7.17 7.57
C ILE A 126 -12.95 5.88 7.05
N LEU A 127 -13.88 5.28 7.82
CA LEU A 127 -14.58 4.03 7.51
C LEU A 127 -16.10 4.17 7.31
N GLU A 128 -16.69 5.31 7.65
CA GLU A 128 -18.14 5.56 7.45
C GLU A 128 -18.47 5.84 5.98
N ASP A 129 -17.50 6.34 5.21
CA ASP A 129 -17.67 6.67 3.79
C ASP A 129 -17.38 5.51 2.82
N TRP A 130 -16.97 4.34 3.30
CA TRP A 130 -16.69 3.20 2.43
C TRP A 130 -17.97 2.42 2.13
N SER A 131 -18.31 2.32 0.84
CA SER A 131 -19.40 1.47 0.36
C SER A 131 -19.28 0.02 0.87
N GLU A 132 -20.43 -0.64 1.08
CA GLU A 132 -20.51 -2.06 1.46
C GLU A 132 -19.73 -2.98 0.49
N GLU A 133 -19.56 -2.55 -0.76
CA GLU A 133 -18.82 -3.21 -1.83
C GLU A 133 -17.30 -3.20 -1.61
N SER A 134 -16.78 -2.36 -0.70
CA SER A 134 -15.36 -2.26 -0.35
C SER A 134 -14.95 -3.11 0.85
N ARG A 135 -15.81 -4.04 1.29
CA ARG A 135 -15.57 -4.84 2.51
C ARG A 135 -14.41 -5.83 2.39
N VAL A 136 -14.04 -6.22 1.18
CA VAL A 136 -12.91 -7.10 0.90
C VAL A 136 -11.97 -6.41 -0.08
N SER A 137 -10.74 -6.16 0.34
CA SER A 137 -9.70 -5.60 -0.51
C SER A 137 -8.47 -6.50 -0.50
N PHE A 138 -7.69 -6.47 -1.58
CA PHE A 138 -6.42 -7.17 -1.66
C PHE A 138 -5.28 -6.41 -0.94
N THR A 139 -5.40 -5.09 -0.82
CA THR A 139 -4.31 -4.23 -0.31
C THR A 139 -4.88 -3.01 0.40
N CYS A 140 -4.04 -2.22 1.07
CA CYS A 140 -4.45 -0.96 1.67
C CYS A 140 -3.76 0.23 1.00
N GLN A 141 -4.24 1.43 1.30
CA GLN A 141 -3.71 2.67 0.73
C GLN A 141 -2.21 2.84 0.98
N HIS A 142 -1.68 2.41 2.13
CA HIS A 142 -0.25 2.55 2.45
C HIS A 142 0.64 1.65 1.58
N ILE A 143 0.20 0.42 1.30
CA ILE A 143 0.94 -0.48 0.41
C ILE A 143 0.82 -0.01 -1.04
N LEU A 144 -0.37 0.39 -1.47
CA LEU A 144 -0.56 0.90 -2.83
C LEU A 144 0.24 2.20 -3.05
N ALA A 145 0.22 3.12 -2.09
CA ALA A 145 1.04 4.34 -2.10
C ALA A 145 2.53 4.00 -2.24
N LEU A 146 3.04 3.01 -1.49
CA LEU A 146 4.42 2.58 -1.65
C LEU A 146 4.71 2.06 -3.07
N ARG A 147 3.84 1.22 -3.62
CA ARG A 147 4.02 0.69 -4.98
C ARG A 147 4.02 1.82 -6.01
N LEU A 148 3.12 2.79 -5.87
CA LEU A 148 3.04 3.97 -6.72
C LEU A 148 4.29 4.84 -6.57
N HIS A 149 4.77 5.07 -5.35
CA HIS A 149 5.99 5.82 -5.08
C HIS A 149 7.21 5.19 -5.78
N GLN A 150 7.36 3.87 -5.69
CA GLN A 150 8.43 3.13 -6.36
C GLN A 150 8.35 3.18 -7.89
N LEU A 151 7.13 3.21 -8.43
CA LEU A 151 6.88 3.24 -9.88
C LEU A 151 7.09 4.64 -10.46
N LEU A 152 6.46 5.64 -9.86
CA LEU A 152 6.43 7.02 -10.33
C LEU A 152 7.74 7.77 -10.04
N LYS A 153 8.49 7.32 -9.03
CA LYS A 153 9.75 7.94 -8.57
C LYS A 153 9.61 9.46 -8.46
N PRO A 154 8.65 9.96 -7.66
CA PRO A 154 8.40 11.40 -7.57
C PRO A 154 9.69 12.13 -7.21
N THR A 155 10.01 13.18 -7.95
CA THR A 155 11.23 13.95 -7.77
C THR A 155 11.10 14.87 -6.55
N GLY A 156 11.90 14.64 -5.50
CA GLY A 156 11.87 15.47 -4.29
C GLY A 156 12.61 14.90 -3.07
N ARG A 157 12.60 15.67 -1.95
CA ARG A 157 13.29 15.35 -0.68
C ARG A 157 12.55 14.34 0.24
N LYS A 158 11.44 13.75 -0.22
CA LYS A 158 10.55 12.93 0.60
C LYS A 158 10.97 11.46 0.72
N THR A 159 12.12 11.08 0.17
CA THR A 159 12.65 9.72 0.27
C THR A 159 13.92 9.70 1.12
N SER A 160 13.99 8.78 2.07
CA SER A 160 15.21 8.49 2.82
C SER A 160 15.51 7.00 2.85
N GLU A 161 16.78 6.64 2.96
CA GLU A 161 17.26 5.26 3.00
C GLU A 161 18.14 5.06 4.24
N GLN A 162 17.90 3.98 4.98
CA GLN A 162 18.65 3.63 6.19
C GLN A 162 19.04 2.15 6.18
N VAL A 163 20.33 1.91 6.41
CA VAL A 163 20.90 0.57 6.57
C VAL A 163 20.86 0.19 8.04
N LEU A 164 20.10 -0.85 8.38
CA LEU A 164 20.03 -1.38 9.74
C LEU A 164 20.83 -2.69 9.87
N LYS A 165 21.22 -3.01 11.11
CA LYS A 165 21.68 -4.37 11.44
C LYS A 165 20.52 -5.35 11.30
N LYS A 166 20.84 -6.62 11.09
CA LYS A 166 19.83 -7.67 10.89
C LYS A 166 18.91 -7.82 12.10
N GLU A 167 19.44 -7.65 13.29
CA GLU A 167 18.74 -7.75 14.56
C GLU A 167 17.79 -6.57 14.76
N GLU A 168 18.23 -5.35 14.45
CA GLU A 168 17.41 -4.12 14.48
C GLU A 168 16.25 -4.20 13.50
N LEU A 169 16.50 -4.67 12.27
CA LEU A 169 15.44 -4.84 11.27
C LEU A 169 14.43 -5.92 11.68
N LYS A 170 14.89 -7.02 12.29
CA LYS A 170 13.99 -8.05 12.84
C LYS A 170 13.13 -7.51 13.96
N GLU A 171 13.71 -6.71 14.87
CA GLU A 171 12.93 -6.11 15.95
C GLU A 171 11.92 -5.11 15.40
N LEU A 172 12.33 -4.27 14.45
CA LEU A 172 11.42 -3.38 13.74
C LEU A 172 10.25 -4.13 13.11
N GLN A 173 10.51 -5.26 12.43
CA GLN A 173 9.44 -6.11 11.88
C GLN A 173 8.52 -6.66 12.96
N ARG A 174 9.08 -7.17 14.08
CA ARG A 174 8.27 -7.65 15.21
C ARG A 174 7.37 -6.57 15.76
N HIS A 175 7.85 -5.33 15.87
CA HIS A 175 7.03 -4.20 16.31
C HIS A 175 5.85 -3.89 15.39
N ILE A 176 5.95 -4.19 14.08
CA ILE A 176 4.81 -4.02 13.16
C ILE A 176 3.72 -5.06 13.43
N PHE A 177 4.10 -6.28 13.86
CA PHE A 177 3.15 -7.35 14.15
C PHE A 177 2.64 -7.38 15.60
N ARG A 178 3.38 -6.80 16.54
CA ARG A 178 2.99 -6.73 17.95
C ARG A 178 1.88 -5.70 18.12
N ASP A 179 0.92 -6.02 19.00
CA ASP A 179 -0.14 -5.11 19.45
C ASP A 179 0.45 -3.89 20.12
#